data_AF-A0AAE8Q7I8-F1
#
_entry.id   AF-A0AAE8Q7I8-F1
#
_cell.length_a   1.000
_cell.length_b   1.000
_cell.length_c   1.000
_cell.angle_alpha   90.00
_cell.angle_beta   90.00
_cell.angle_gamma   90.00
#
_symmetry.space_group_name_H-M   'P 1'
#
loop_
_entity.id
_entity.type
_entity.pdbx_description
1 polymer ?
#
loop_
_entity_poly.entity_id
_entity_poly.type
_entity_poly.pdbx_seq_one_letter_code
_entity_poly.pdbx_strand_id
1 'polypeptide(L)'
;MAEPQLSVRSAKARDLAHRLSRRENRSIADIVERALESYEIREAGREPAASFYARLSQQSGTDIDLEAVIKEGRQVHKGIEL
;
A
#
# COMPACT_ATOMS: atom_id res chain seq x y z
N MET A 1 -12.39 -9.74 30.79
CA MET A 1 -11.85 -8.47 30.25
C MET A 1 -12.57 -8.24 28.93
N ALA A 2 -13.17 -7.07 28.70
CA ALA A 2 -13.88 -6.82 27.44
C ALA A 2 -12.83 -6.61 26.33
N GLU A 3 -12.93 -7.38 25.25
CA GLU A 3 -12.10 -7.15 24.07
C GLU A 3 -12.36 -5.75 23.51
N PRO A 4 -11.32 -5.01 23.07
CA PRO A 4 -11.49 -3.70 22.47
C PRO A 4 -12.39 -3.80 21.24
N GLN A 5 -13.58 -3.20 21.29
CA GLN A 5 -14.46 -3.15 20.12
C GLN A 5 -13.98 -2.08 19.14
N LEU A 6 -13.72 -2.49 17.91
CA LEU A 6 -13.37 -1.58 16.82
C LEU A 6 -14.59 -0.69 16.46
N SER A 7 -14.47 0.62 16.66
CA SER A 7 -15.52 1.58 16.27
C SER A 7 -15.19 2.26 14.94
N VAL A 8 -16.01 2.01 13.92
CA VAL A 8 -15.91 2.69 12.62
C VAL A 8 -16.83 3.90 12.62
N ARG A 9 -16.26 5.11 12.68
CA ARG A 9 -17.04 6.36 12.75
C ARG A 9 -17.59 6.83 11.40
N SER A 10 -16.81 6.68 10.33
CA SER A 10 -17.21 7.08 8.98
C SER A 10 -18.33 6.17 8.45
N ALA A 11 -19.42 6.77 7.97
CA ALA A 11 -20.53 6.04 7.35
C ALA A 11 -20.05 5.21 6.15
N LYS A 12 -19.23 5.80 5.27
CA LYS A 12 -18.64 5.12 4.11
C LYS A 12 -17.80 3.91 4.51
N ALA A 13 -16.99 4.02 5.56
CA ALA A 13 -16.15 2.92 6.03
C ALA A 13 -17.00 1.78 6.62
N ARG A 14 -18.09 2.13 7.32
CA ARG A 14 -19.04 1.16 7.87
C ARG A 14 -19.73 0.37 6.76
N ASP A 15 -20.23 1.06 5.74
CA ASP A 15 -20.89 0.43 4.59
C ASP A 15 -19.94 -0.52 3.85
N LEU A 16 -18.69 -0.09 3.66
CA LEU A 16 -17.66 -0.92 3.04
C LEU A 16 -17.37 -2.18 3.86
N ALA A 17 -17.20 -2.04 5.17
CA ALA A 17 -16.93 -3.16 6.07
C ALA A 17 -18.10 -4.15 6.11
N HIS A 18 -19.34 -3.67 6.17
CA HIS A 18 -20.53 -4.53 6.08
C HIS A 18 -20.61 -5.28 4.75
N ARG A 19 -20.35 -4.60 3.63
CA ARG A 19 -20.39 -5.22 2.30
C ARG A 19 -19.34 -6.33 2.17
N LEU A 20 -18.13 -6.10 2.66
CA LEU A 20 -17.04 -7.08 2.64
C LEU A 20 -17.31 -8.26 3.59
N SER A 21 -17.77 -7.99 4.80
CA SER A 21 -18.16 -9.01 5.79
C SER A 21 -19.21 -9.99 5.23
N ARG A 22 -20.24 -9.47 4.53
CA ARG A 22 -21.26 -10.31 3.89
C ARG A 22 -20.70 -11.16 2.75
N ARG A 23 -19.79 -10.60 1.94
CA ARG A 23 -19.22 -11.31 0.79
C ARG A 23 -18.29 -12.44 1.21
N GLU A 24 -17.53 -12.22 2.27
CA GLU A 24 -16.47 -13.14 2.71
C GLU A 24 -16.89 -14.02 3.89
N ASN A 25 -18.13 -13.87 4.38
CA ASN A 25 -18.69 -14.58 5.52
C ASN A 25 -17.78 -14.51 6.76
N ARG A 26 -17.33 -13.30 7.09
CA ARG A 26 -16.38 -13.01 8.18
C ARG A 26 -16.90 -11.89 9.08
N SER A 27 -16.36 -11.80 10.29
CA SER A 27 -16.69 -10.70 11.19
C SER A 27 -16.17 -9.37 10.63
N ILE A 28 -16.82 -8.26 11.02
CA ILE A 28 -16.38 -6.92 10.62
C ILE A 28 -14.99 -6.61 11.17
N ALA A 29 -14.69 -7.09 12.39
CA ALA A 29 -13.37 -6.94 13.01
C ALA A 29 -12.29 -7.61 12.16
N ASP A 30 -12.47 -8.89 11.80
CA ASP A 30 -11.51 -9.63 10.96
C ASP A 30 -11.26 -8.95 9.62
N ILE A 31 -12.31 -8.41 9.00
CA ILE A 31 -12.18 -7.72 7.71
C ILE A 31 -11.35 -6.45 7.85
N VAL A 32 -11.60 -5.64 8.88
CA VAL A 32 -10.87 -4.39 9.07
C VAL A 32 -9.43 -4.65 9.45
N GLU A 33 -9.16 -5.59 10.36
CA GLU A 33 -7.80 -5.95 10.75
C GLU A 33 -6.98 -6.41 9.55
N ARG A 34 -7.51 -7.33 8.74
CA ARG A 34 -6.85 -7.80 7.51
C ARG A 34 -6.68 -6.70 6.47
N ALA A 35 -7.63 -5.78 6.37
CA ALA A 35 -7.53 -4.65 5.45
C ALA A 35 -6.41 -3.69 5.88
N LEU A 36 -6.26 -3.45 7.19
CA LEU A 36 -5.19 -2.61 7.74
C LEU A 36 -3.83 -3.29 7.60
N GLU A 37 -3.72 -4.58 7.90
CA GLU A 37 -2.49 -5.37 7.70
C GLU A 37 -2.09 -5.37 6.22
N SER A 38 -3.04 -5.59 5.30
CA SER A 38 -2.76 -5.51 3.87
C SER A 38 -2.36 -4.10 3.44
N TYR A 39 -2.91 -3.05 4.04
CA TYR A 39 -2.52 -1.68 3.75
C TYR A 39 -1.09 -1.40 4.24
N GLU A 40 -0.74 -1.86 5.44
CA GLU A 40 0.60 -1.74 5.99
C GLU A 40 1.65 -2.42 5.11
N ILE A 41 1.40 -3.67 4.70
CA ILE A 41 2.29 -4.41 3.79
C ILE A 41 2.44 -3.70 2.44
N ARG A 42 1.36 -3.11 1.93
CA ARG A 42 1.36 -2.44 0.62
C ARG A 42 2.03 -1.07 0.66
N GLU A 43 1.78 -0.28 1.69
CA GLU A 43 2.07 1.14 1.72
C GLU A 43 3.10 1.54 2.79
N ALA A 44 3.08 0.91 3.96
CA ALA A 44 3.95 1.31 5.09
C ALA A 44 5.32 0.61 5.07
N GLY A 45 5.43 -0.57 4.46
CA GLY A 45 6.69 -1.31 4.32
C GLY A 45 7.47 -1.00 3.03
N ARG A 46 6.93 -0.17 2.13
CA ARG A 46 7.61 0.13 0.86
C ARG A 46 8.50 1.36 0.99
N GLU A 47 9.80 1.13 0.83
CA GLU A 47 10.75 2.21 0.58
C GLU A 47 10.38 2.89 -0.75
N PRO A 48 10.26 4.23 -0.81
CA PRO A 48 10.10 4.94 -2.07
C PRO A 48 11.21 4.56 -3.04
N ALA A 49 10.87 4.37 -4.33
CA ALA A 49 11.84 3.92 -5.33
C ALA A 49 13.12 4.79 -5.34
N ALA A 50 12.97 6.11 -5.24
CA ALA A 50 14.10 7.03 -5.15
C ALA A 50 15.00 6.76 -3.93
N SER A 51 14.42 6.49 -2.75
CA SER A 51 15.16 6.15 -1.54
C SER A 51 15.88 4.80 -1.68
N PHE A 52 15.21 3.81 -2.27
CA PHE A 52 15.79 2.50 -2.56
C PHE A 52 17.01 2.59 -3.49
N TYR A 53 16.88 3.30 -4.62
CA TYR A 53 17.99 3.44 -5.58
C TYR A 53 19.13 4.29 -5.03
N ALA A 54 18.83 5.32 -4.24
CA ALA A 54 19.86 6.10 -3.53
C ALA A 54 20.63 5.23 -2.54
N ARG A 55 19.94 4.43 -1.73
CA ARG A 55 20.57 3.49 -0.79
C ARG A 55 21.38 2.42 -1.52
N LEU A 56 20.86 1.88 -2.62
CA LEU A 56 21.55 0.87 -3.44
C LEU A 56 22.83 1.44 -4.06
N SER A 57 22.76 2.63 -4.66
CA SER A 57 23.94 3.33 -5.22
C SER A 57 25.02 3.56 -4.15
N GLN A 58 24.62 4.00 -2.94
CA GLN A 58 25.55 4.18 -1.81
C GLN A 58 26.17 2.87 -1.31
N GLN A 59 25.40 1.77 -1.26
CA GLN A 59 25.88 0.48 -0.78
C GLN A 59 26.73 -0.29 -1.80
N SER A 60 26.43 -0.14 -3.09
CA SER A 60 27.10 -0.86 -4.18
C SER A 60 28.28 -0.08 -4.79
N GLY A 61 28.54 1.15 -4.34
CA GLY A 61 29.72 1.94 -4.75
C GLY A 61 29.78 2.22 -6.25
N THR A 62 28.63 2.21 -6.93
CA THR A 62 28.56 2.45 -8.37
C THR A 62 28.57 3.95 -8.64
N ASP A 63 29.50 4.44 -9.45
CA ASP A 63 29.54 5.83 -10.00
C ASP A 63 28.35 6.16 -10.93
N ILE A 64 27.30 5.34 -10.91
CA ILE A 64 26.12 5.44 -11.76
C ILE A 64 24.99 6.07 -10.95
N ASP A 65 24.51 7.22 -11.44
CA ASP A 65 23.27 7.82 -10.96
C ASP A 65 22.06 7.05 -11.52
N LEU A 66 21.57 6.08 -10.75
CA LEU A 66 20.43 5.25 -11.11
C LEU A 66 19.14 6.05 -11.30
N GLU A 67 18.96 7.16 -10.57
CA GLU A 67 17.76 8.01 -10.70
C GLU A 67 17.76 8.75 -12.04
N ALA A 68 18.93 9.21 -12.49
CA ALA A 68 19.10 9.80 -13.82
C ALA A 68 18.76 8.79 -14.93
N VAL A 69 19.30 7.57 -14.83
CA VAL A 69 19.06 6.49 -15.80
C VAL A 69 17.58 6.09 -15.85
N ILE A 70 16.91 5.97 -14.70
CA ILE A 70 15.49 5.63 -14.64
C ILE A 70 14.64 6.74 -15.26
N LYS A 71 14.95 8.01 -14.99
CA LYS A 71 14.22 9.14 -15.60
C LYS A 71 14.38 9.17 -17.11
N GLU A 72 15.59 8.92 -17.62
CA GLU A 72 15.86 8.87 -19.06
C GLU A 72 15.12 7.70 -19.74
N GLY A 73 15.11 6.52 -19.11
CA GLY A 73 14.45 5.33 -19.65
C GLY A 73 12.93 5.25 -19.43
N ARG A 74 12.35 6.15 -18.63
CA ARG A 74 10.93 6.08 -18.25
C ARG A 74 10.02 6.41 -19.43
N GLN A 75 9.45 5.39 -20.05
CA GLN A 75 8.31 5.56 -20.95
C GLN A 75 7.00 5.59 -20.16
N VAL A 76 6.40 6.77 -20.07
CA VAL A 76 5.08 6.93 -19.44
C VAL A 76 4.03 6.27 -20.32
N HIS A 77 3.56 5.09 -19.91
CA HIS A 77 2.40 4.47 -20.55
C HIS A 77 1.17 5.37 -20.33
N LYS A 78 0.64 5.93 -21.42
CA LYS A 78 -0.51 6.86 -21.41
C LYS A 78 -1.86 6.20 -21.09
N GLY A 79 -1.86 4.92 -20.74
CA GLY A 79 -3.08 4.13 -20.61
C GLY A 79 -3.72 3.83 -21.97
N ILE A 80 -4.82 3.11 -21.94
CA ILE A 80 -5.64 2.81 -23.12
C ILE A 80 -6.54 4.03 -23.33
N GLU A 81 -6.62 4.55 -24.56
CA GLU A 81 -7.64 5.54 -24.91
C GLU A 81 -9.03 4.86 -24.83
N LEU A 82 -9.83 5.28 -23.85
CA LEU A 82 -11.19 4.79 -23.62
C LEU A 82 -12.23 5.69 -24.30
#